data_AF-A0A352FM07-F1
#
_entry.id   AF-A0A352FM07-F1
#
_cell.length_a   1.000
_cell.length_b   1.000
_cell.length_c   1.000
_cell.angle_alpha   90.00
_cell.angle_beta   90.00
_cell.angle_gamma   90.00
#
_symmetry.space_group_name_H-M   'P 1'
#
loop_
_entity.id
_entity.type
_entity.pdbx_description
1 polymer ?
#
loop_
_entity_poly.entity_id
_entity_poly.type
_entity_poly.pdbx_seq_one_letter_code
_entity_poly.pdbx_strand_id
1 'polypeptide(L)' 'MEIKKRGKPIRIKAANQDKGQKREVEETIRSFRTTGAAPISFGELVAGMKVIFAARQSAASGQPVALTQRDPA' A
#
# COMPACT_ATOMS: atom_id res chain seq x y z
N MET A 1 -3.18 -15.87 13.35
CA MET A 1 -3.28 -17.28 12.90
C MET A 1 -2.14 -18.05 13.57
N GLU A 2 -2.45 -19.06 14.39
CA GLU A 2 -1.46 -19.81 15.17
C GLU A 2 -1.14 -21.12 14.43
N ILE A 3 0.11 -21.33 14.00
CA ILE A 3 0.54 -22.54 13.30
C ILE A 3 1.20 -23.46 14.33
N LYS A 4 0.60 -24.63 14.59
CA LYS A 4 1.14 -25.65 15.49
C LYS A 4 1.81 -26.75 14.68
N LYS A 5 3.11 -27.02 14.93
CA LYS A 5 3.83 -28.18 14.38
C LYS A 5 4.11 -29.14 15.52
N ARG A 6 3.61 -30.38 15.43
CA ARG A 6 3.77 -31.43 16.46
C ARG A 6 3.28 -31.01 17.86
N GLY A 7 2.13 -30.36 17.94
CA GLY A 7 1.46 -30.05 19.21
C GLY A 7 2.06 -28.93 20.07
N LYS A 8 3.23 -28.38 19.69
CA LYS A 8 3.84 -27.23 20.39
C LYS A 8 3.54 -25.93 19.64
N PRO A 9 3.08 -24.86 20.33
CA PRO A 9 2.89 -23.55 19.71
C PRO A 9 4.24 -22.99 19.28
N ILE A 10 4.42 -22.79 17.98
CA ILE A 10 5.60 -22.13 17.44
C ILE A 10 5.23 -20.67 17.20
N ARG A 11 5.80 -19.76 18.00
CA ARG A 11 5.86 -18.34 17.62
C ARG A 11 6.86 -18.21 16.49
N ILE A 12 6.37 -18.20 15.26
CA ILE A 12 7.15 -17.69 14.13
C ILE A 12 7.25 -16.19 14.38
N LYS A 13 8.32 -15.74 15.06
CA LYS A 13 8.74 -14.34 14.93
C LYS A 13 8.99 -14.15 13.45
N ALA A 14 8.24 -13.26 12.80
CA ALA A 14 8.46 -12.88 11.41
C ALA A 14 9.83 -12.19 11.31
N ALA A 15 10.90 -12.99 11.33
CA ALA A 15 12.25 -12.55 11.06
C ALA A 15 12.29 -12.20 9.57
N ASN A 16 12.72 -10.97 9.27
CA ASN A 16 12.84 -10.37 7.94
C ASN A 16 11.51 -10.10 7.22
N GLN A 17 10.77 -9.11 7.72
CA GLN A 17 9.86 -8.34 6.88
C GLN A 17 10.60 -7.15 6.26
N ASP A 18 11.67 -7.37 5.48
CA ASP A 18 11.95 -6.40 4.42
C ASP A 18 10.92 -6.66 3.33
N LYS A 19 9.80 -5.93 3.41
CA LYS A 19 8.70 -6.01 2.44
C LYS A 19 8.98 -5.22 1.17
N GLY A 20 10.24 -4.86 0.90
CA GLY A 20 10.62 -3.99 -0.20
C GLY A 20 10.64 -2.51 0.15
N GLN A 21 10.42 -2.15 1.43
CA GLN A 21 10.35 -0.75 1.87
C GLN A 21 11.69 -0.02 1.65
N LYS A 22 12.81 -0.70 1.95
CA LYS A 22 14.15 -0.11 1.71
C LYS A 22 14.39 0.11 0.23
N ARG A 23 14.00 -0.87 -0.59
CA ARG A 23 14.10 -0.83 -2.06
C ARG A 23 13.25 0.31 -2.65
N GLU A 24 12.02 0.49 -2.18
CA GLU A 24 11.13 1.58 -2.62
C GLU A 24 11.74 2.96 -2.33
N VAL A 25 12.36 3.13 -1.15
CA VAL A 25 13.04 4.38 -0.79
C VAL A 25 14.25 4.62 -1.68
N GLU A 26 15.07 3.59 -1.92
CA GLU A 26 16.24 3.70 -2.80
C GLU A 26 15.86 4.02 -4.25
N GLU A 27 14.82 3.38 -4.79
CA GLU A 27 14.28 3.65 -6.12
C GLU A 27 13.71 5.06 -6.21
N THR A 28 13.03 5.53 -5.17
CA THR A 28 12.51 6.91 -5.11
C THR A 28 13.64 7.94 -5.14
N ILE A 29 14.66 7.77 -4.30
CA ILE A 29 15.82 8.67 -4.27
C ILE A 29 16.54 8.66 -5.63
N ARG A 30 16.71 7.47 -6.22
CA ARG A 30 17.34 7.33 -7.54
C ARG A 30 16.58 8.08 -8.62
N SER A 31 15.26 7.87 -8.74
CA SER A 31 14.44 8.54 -9.76
C SER A 31 14.46 10.06 -9.60
N PHE A 32 14.37 10.59 -8.39
CA PHE A 32 14.51 12.04 -8.18
C PHE A 32 15.87 12.58 -8.62
N ARG A 33 16.96 11.84 -8.38
CA ARG A 33 18.31 12.25 -8.79
C ARG A 33 18.55 12.15 -10.30
N THR A 34 17.90 11.21 -11.00
CA THR A 34 18.18 10.95 -12.42
C THR A 34 17.20 11.61 -13.37
N THR A 35 15.90 11.62 -13.03
CA THR A 35 14.83 12.11 -13.92
C THR A 35 14.07 13.28 -13.32
N GLY A 36 14.29 13.62 -12.05
CA GLY A 36 13.54 14.66 -11.34
C GLY A 36 12.10 14.28 -11.01
N ALA A 37 11.70 13.03 -11.25
CA ALA A 37 10.35 12.54 -11.03
C ALA A 37 10.33 11.41 -9.99
N ALA A 38 9.26 11.34 -9.19
CA ALA A 38 9.00 10.21 -8.33
C ALA A 38 8.62 8.96 -9.16
N PRO A 39 8.94 7.74 -8.70
CA PRO A 39 8.56 6.51 -9.40
C PRO A 39 7.04 6.26 -9.41
N ILE A 40 6.30 6.83 -8.46
CA ILE A 40 4.84 6.85 -8.41
C ILE A 40 4.39 8.29 -8.62
N SER A 41 3.47 8.52 -9.56
CA SER A 41 2.97 9.86 -9.83
C SER A 41 2.08 10.38 -8.70
N PHE A 42 1.98 11.70 -8.56
CA PHE A 42 1.05 12.31 -7.62
C PHE A 42 -0.41 11.92 -7.91
N GLY A 43 -0.77 11.78 -9.19
CA GLY A 43 -2.10 11.34 -9.61
C GLY A 43 -2.45 9.95 -9.08
N GLU A 44 -1.52 9.01 -9.16
CA GLU A 44 -1.70 7.65 -8.62
C GLU A 44 -1.83 7.64 -7.09
N LEU A 45 -1.03 8.45 -6.39
CA LEU A 45 -1.16 8.58 -4.93
C LEU A 45 -2.54 9.11 -4.53
N VAL A 46 -3.03 10.14 -5.22
CA VAL A 46 -4.37 10.71 -4.98
C VAL A 46 -5.46 9.69 -5.30
N ALA A 47 -5.33 8.95 -6.40
CA ALA A 47 -6.28 7.90 -6.78
C ALA A 47 -6.35 6.80 -5.70
N GLY A 48 -5.21 6.30 -5.23
CA GLY A 48 -5.15 5.32 -4.14
C GLY A 48 -5.81 5.82 -2.85
N MET A 49 -5.57 7.08 -2.48
CA MET A 49 -6.17 7.67 -1.28
C MET A 49 -7.69 7.82 -1.38
N LYS A 50 -8.21 8.18 -2.56
CA LYS A 50 -9.67 8.24 -2.80
C LYS A 50 -10.33 6.87 -2.61
N VAL A 51 -9.69 5.80 -3.08
CA VAL A 51 -10.18 4.42 -2.87
C VAL A 51 -10.25 4.09 -1.37
N ILE A 52 -9.21 4.42 -0.60
CA ILE A 52 -9.18 4.16 0.85
C ILE A 52 -10.33 4.90 1.56
N PHE A 53 -10.57 6.17 1.23
CA PHE A 53 -11.66 6.92 1.84
C PHE A 53 -13.05 6.41 1.42
N ALA A 54 -13.24 6.04 0.15
CA ALA A 54 -14.49 5.44 -0.30
C ALA A 54 -14.75 4.09 0.38
N ALA A 55 -13.72 3.25 0.56
CA ALA A 55 -13.84 1.99 1.30
C ALA A 55 -14.25 2.23 2.76
N ARG A 56 -13.64 3.22 3.42
CA ARG A 56 -14.03 3.61 4.79
C ARG A 56 -15.48 4.11 4.86
N GLN A 57 -15.89 4.94 3.92
CA GLN A 57 -17.25 5.46 3.84
C GLN A 57 -18.26 4.34 3.56
N SER A 58 -17.94 3.40 2.67
CA SER A 58 -18.77 2.24 2.36
C SER A 58 -18.93 1.36 3.60
N ALA A 59 -17.85 1.09 4.32
CA ALA A 59 -17.88 0.32 5.56
C ALA A 59 -18.72 1.00 6.67
N ALA A 60 -18.66 2.33 6.77
CA ALA A 60 -19.41 3.09 7.77
C ALA A 60 -20.91 3.19 7.45
N SER A 61 -21.27 3.29 6.16
CA SER A 61 -22.66 3.45 5.71
C SER A 61 -23.36 2.13 5.38
N GLY A 62 -22.60 1.05 5.18
CA GLY A 62 -23.11 -0.22 4.65
C GLY A 62 -23.56 -0.14 3.19
N GLN A 63 -23.26 0.96 2.48
CA GLN A 63 -23.68 1.19 1.10
C GLN A 63 -22.48 1.26 0.15
N PRO A 64 -22.63 0.85 -1.11
CA PRO A 64 -21.60 1.08 -2.13
C PRO A 64 -21.33 2.57 -2.34
N VAL A 65 -20.07 2.95 -2.52
CA VAL A 65 -19.65 4.32 -2.85
C VAL A 65 -19.07 4.34 -4.26
N ALA A 66 -19.63 5.18 -5.13
CA ALA A 66 -19.12 5.36 -6.49
C ALA A 66 -17.84 6.20 -6.49
N LEU A 67 -16.80 5.69 -7.15
CA LEU A 67 -15.55 6.41 -7.38
C LEU A 67 -15.62 7.05 -8.76
N THR A 68 -15.59 8.39 -8.83
CA THR A 68 -15.41 9.10 -10.10
C THR A 68 -13.92 9.20 -10.40
N GLN A 69 -13.46 8.39 -11.36
CA GLN A 69 -12.15 8.53 -11.95
C GLN A 69 -12.17 9.78 -12.84
N ARG A 70 -11.49 10.85 -12.42
CA ARG A 70 -11.01 11.86 -13.36
C ARG A 70 -9.58 11.46 -13.70
N ASP A 71 -9.33 11.18 -14.98
CA ASP A 71 -8.00 10.92 -15.48
C ASP A 71 -7.07 12.10 -15.16
N PRO A 72 -5.83 11.85 -14.72
CA PRO A 72 -4.85 12.92 -14.62
C PRO A 72 -4.52 13.42 -16.04
N ALA A 73 -4.60 14.74 -16.22
CA ALA A 73 -4.17 15.46 -17.43
C ALA A 73 -2.65 15.39 -17.64
#